data_AF-U2PH31-F1
#
_entry.id   AF-U2PH31-F1
#
_cell.length_a   1.000
_cell.length_b   1.000
_cell.length_c   1.000
_cell.angle_alpha   90.00
_cell.angle_beta   90.00
_cell.angle_gamma   90.00
#
_symmetry.space_group_name_H-M   'P 1'
#
loop_
_entity.id
_entity.type
_entity.pdbx_description
1 polymer ?
#
loop_
_entity_poly.entity_id
_entity_poly.type
_entity_poly.pdbx_seq_one_letter_code
_entity_poly.pdbx_strand_id
1 'polypeptide(L)' 'ALDKGDFILAGIDERSLLQAVDTAVELNKNNDLGIPVPDYVDENVSTKVVKIIQSYTGVVNKMVWRKF' A
#
# COMPACT_ATOMS: atom_id res chain seq x y z
N ALA A 1 -2.07 4.84 -5.99
CA ALA A 1 -2.04 3.52 -5.34
C ALA A 1 -1.79 2.39 -6.33
N LEU A 2 -2.69 2.05 -7.26
CA LEU A 2 -2.50 0.95 -8.22
C LEU A 2 -1.35 1.20 -9.23
N ASP A 3 -1.29 2.40 -9.82
CA ASP A 3 -0.26 2.81 -10.79
C ASP A 3 1.18 2.86 -10.23
N LYS A 4 1.32 2.75 -8.90
CA LYS A 4 2.61 2.74 -8.20
C LYS A 4 2.66 1.62 -7.16
N GLY A 5 1.88 0.56 -7.40
CA GLY A 5 1.67 -0.53 -6.48
C GLY A 5 2.93 -1.36 -6.31
N ASP A 6 3.47 -1.32 -5.11
CA ASP A 6 4.58 -2.13 -4.59
C ASP A 6 4.14 -3.58 -4.35
N PHE A 7 3.58 -4.22 -5.39
CA PHE A 7 3.08 -5.58 -5.31
C PHE A 7 3.61 -6.38 -6.50
N ILE A 8 4.30 -7.48 -6.20
CA ILE A 8 4.63 -8.49 -7.19
C ILE A 8 3.45 -9.45 -7.26
N LEU A 9 2.85 -9.57 -8.44
CA LEU A 9 1.73 -10.46 -8.68
C LEU A 9 2.26 -11.88 -8.82
N ALA A 10 2.39 -12.57 -7.68
CA ALA A 10 2.60 -14.00 -7.63
C ALA A 10 1.32 -14.72 -8.06
N GLY A 11 1.45 -15.79 -8.85
CA GLY A 11 0.32 -16.63 -9.24
C GLY A 11 -0.37 -17.29 -8.02
N ILE A 12 -1.51 -17.91 -8.29
CA ILE A 12 -2.40 -18.49 -7.26
C ILE A 12 -1.73 -19.69 -6.54
N ASP A 13 -0.66 -20.28 -7.10
CA ASP A 13 0.03 -21.44 -6.55
C ASP A 13 1.35 -21.09 -5.81
N GLU A 14 1.69 -21.93 -4.83
CA GLU A 14 2.83 -21.78 -3.92
C GLU A 14 4.18 -21.58 -4.63
N ARG A 15 4.42 -22.29 -5.75
CA ARG A 15 5.71 -22.21 -6.44
C ARG A 15 5.91 -20.86 -7.10
N SER A 16 4.86 -20.35 -7.73
CA SER A 16 4.88 -19.02 -8.34
C SER A 16 5.04 -17.91 -7.29
N LEU A 17 4.52 -18.11 -6.08
CA LEU A 17 4.72 -17.21 -4.95
C LEU A 17 6.17 -17.21 -4.46
N LEU A 18 6.76 -18.38 -4.25
CA LEU A 18 8.15 -18.49 -3.81
C LEU A 18 9.11 -17.84 -4.82
N GLN A 19 8.90 -18.07 -6.12
CA GLN A 19 9.72 -17.45 -7.17
C GLN A 19 9.61 -15.92 -7.18
N ALA A 20 8.40 -15.37 -6.98
CA ALA A 20 8.18 -13.93 -6.90
C ALA A 20 8.93 -13.31 -5.71
N VAL A 21 8.91 -13.98 -4.55
CA VAL A 21 9.64 -13.56 -3.36
C VAL A 21 11.15 -13.60 -3.58
N ASP A 22 11.68 -14.70 -4.13
CA ASP A 22 13.11 -14.84 -4.42
C ASP A 22 13.60 -13.74 -5.37
N THR A 23 12.80 -13.43 -6.39
CA THR A 23 13.10 -12.34 -7.34
C THR A 23 13.14 -10.98 -6.64
N ALA A 24 12.17 -10.68 -5.77
CA ALA A 24 12.13 -9.44 -5.00
C ALA A 24 13.35 -9.26 -4.11
N VAL A 25 13.75 -10.33 -3.42
CA VAL A 25 14.90 -10.36 -2.51
C VAL A 25 16.19 -10.12 -3.29
N GLU A 26 16.35 -10.72 -4.45
CA GLU A 26 17.55 -10.56 -5.27
C GLU A 26 17.67 -9.15 -5.87
N LEU A 27 16.55 -8.55 -6.33
CA LEU A 27 16.52 -7.15 -6.76
C LEU A 27 16.95 -6.20 -5.64
N ASN A 28 16.49 -6.44 -4.41
CA ASN A 28 16.89 -5.64 -3.25
C ASN A 28 18.40 -5.77 -2.96
N LYS A 29 18.96 -6.99 -3.00
CA LYS A 29 20.40 -7.22 -2.80
C LYS A 29 21.27 -6.58 -3.87
N ASN A 30 20.81 -6.58 -5.12
CA ASN A 30 21.50 -5.96 -6.24
C ASN A 30 21.34 -4.44 -6.28
N ASN A 31 20.62 -3.86 -5.31
CA ASN A 31 20.33 -2.44 -5.21
C ASN A 31 19.55 -1.90 -6.42
N ASP A 32 18.79 -2.77 -7.10
CA ASP A 32 17.84 -2.44 -8.16
C ASP A 32 16.55 -1.90 -7.54
N LEU A 33 16.67 -0.71 -6.93
CA LEU A 33 15.59 -0.07 -6.21
C LEU A 33 14.67 0.68 -7.18
N GLY A 34 13.36 0.47 -7.01
CA GLY A 34 12.34 1.28 -7.68
C GLY A 34 12.32 2.73 -7.18
N ILE A 35 11.47 3.55 -7.79
CA ILE A 35 11.19 4.88 -7.26
C ILE A 35 10.41 4.77 -5.94
N PRO A 36 10.72 5.59 -4.94
CA PRO A 36 9.99 5.54 -3.68
C PRO A 36 8.53 5.93 -3.91
N VAL A 37 7.62 5.20 -3.28
CA VAL A 37 6.18 5.37 -3.46
C VAL A 37 5.78 6.77 -2.97
N PRO A 38 5.21 7.63 -3.83
CA PRO A 38 4.95 9.04 -3.49
C PRO A 38 4.05 9.24 -2.27
N ASP A 39 3.20 8.26 -1.97
CA ASP A 39 2.31 8.36 -0.82
C ASP A 39 3.06 8.25 0.52
N TYR A 40 4.25 7.66 0.53
CA TYR A 40 5.09 7.44 1.72
C TYR A 40 6.30 8.37 1.84
N VAL A 41 6.60 9.20 0.84
CA VAL A 41 7.77 10.11 0.85
C VAL A 41 7.47 11.51 1.35
N ASP A 42 6.19 11.87 1.52
CA ASP A 42 5.84 13.17 2.05
C ASP A 42 6.34 13.32 3.49
N GLU A 43 6.94 14.48 3.81
CA GLU A 43 7.43 14.80 5.15
C GLU A 43 6.38 14.55 6.24
N ASN A 44 5.11 14.83 5.93
CA ASN A 44 4.00 14.72 6.87
C ASN A 44 2.94 13.72 6.39
N VAL A 45 3.32 12.44 6.26
CA VAL A 45 2.38 11.33 5.97
C VAL A 45 1.19 11.33 6.94
N SER A 46 1.42 11.70 8.20
CA SER A 46 0.38 11.83 9.24
C SER A 46 -0.76 12.77 8.82
N THR A 47 -0.47 13.86 8.11
CA THR A 47 -1.49 14.81 7.64
C THR A 47 -2.40 14.17 6.59
N LYS A 48 -1.86 13.33 5.69
CA LYS A 48 -2.67 12.57 4.73
C LYS A 48 -3.60 11.60 5.45
N VAL A 49 -3.07 10.86 6.43
CA VAL A 49 -3.84 9.88 7.21
C VAL A 49 -5.01 10.55 7.94
N VAL A 50 -4.75 11.67 8.64
CA VAL A 50 -5.80 12.42 9.33
C VAL A 50 -6.87 12.91 8.36
N LYS A 51 -6.49 13.44 7.19
CA LYS A 51 -7.46 13.88 6.17
C LYS A 51 -8.36 12.74 5.68
N ILE A 52 -7.79 11.56 5.42
CA ILE A 52 -8.56 10.38 4.99
C ILE A 52 -9.56 9.98 6.07
N ILE A 53 -9.10 9.82 7.32
CA ILE A 53 -9.97 9.45 8.45
C ILE A 53 -11.10 10.47 8.60
N GLN A 54 -10.77 11.76 8.68
CA GLN A 54 -11.76 12.83 8.85
C GLN A 54 -12.77 12.87 7.70
N SER A 55 -12.33 12.67 6.46
CA SER A 55 -13.22 12.66 5.29
C SER A 55 -14.25 11.53 5.35
N TYR A 56 -13.92 10.40 5.98
CA TYR A 56 -14.77 9.22 6.02
C TYR A 56 -15.60 9.12 7.32
N THR A 57 -15.24 9.86 8.36
CA THR A 57 -15.93 9.86 9.65
C THR A 57 -17.44 10.06 9.52
N GLY A 58 -17.90 10.97 8.65
CA GLY A 58 -19.33 11.20 8.43
C GLY A 58 -20.07 9.98 7.87
N VAL A 59 -19.43 9.25 6.93
CA VAL A 59 -19.98 8.01 6.36
C VAL A 59 -20.06 6.93 7.43
N VAL A 60 -19.01 6.75 8.23
CA VAL A 60 -18.99 5.77 9.33
C VAL A 60 -20.07 6.09 10.37
N ASN A 61 -20.18 7.36 10.77
CA ASN A 61 -21.20 7.81 11.70
C ASN A 61 -22.61 7.46 11.22
N LYS A 62 -22.90 7.69 9.93
CA LYS A 62 -24.22 7.42 9.35
C LYS A 62 -24.48 5.93 9.09
N MET A 63 -23.56 5.25 8.41
CA MET A 63 -23.79 3.93 7.83
C MET A 63 -23.46 2.79 8.81
N VAL A 64 -22.45 2.97 9.66
CA VAL A 64 -21.97 1.93 10.58
C VAL A 64 -22.52 2.16 11.99
N TRP A 65 -22.30 3.36 12.53
CA TRP A 65 -22.66 3.66 13.92
C TRP A 65 -24.08 4.19 14.09
N ARG A 66 -24.77 4.56 13.00
CA ARG A 66 -26.15 5.09 13.00
C ARG A 66 -26.35 6.24 14.00
N LYS A 67 -25.38 7.15 14.09
CA LYS A 67 -25.46 8.36 14.90
C LYS A 67 -26.33 9.38 14.17
N PHE A 68 -27.39 9.86 14.84
CA PHE A 68 -28.38 10.82 14.34
C PHE A 68 -27.95 12.26 14.56
#